data_AF-A0A9W3AH89-F1
#
_entry.id   AF-A0A9W3AH89-F1
#
_cell.length_a   1.000
_cell.length_b   1.000
_cell.length_c   1.000
_cell.angle_alpha   90.00
_cell.angle_beta   90.00
_cell.angle_gamma   90.00
#
_symmetry.space_group_name_H-M   'P 1'
#
loop_
_entity.id
_entity.type
_entity.pdbx_description
1 polymer ?
#
loop_
_entity_poly.entity_id
_entity_poly.type
_entity_poly.pdbx_seq_one_letter_code
_entity_poly.pdbx_strand_id
1 'polypeptide(L)'
;MSEKNTKCQMARQNTRVCLQSIHTILMQSQLRWAGHVYRMEDHRIPKRLLYGQLSEGKRSQGGQRKRFRDTLNASLKAFSIDPGTWETEAHDRASWRRAVKTGAQVAGEKRTMLAEEKRQKRKARPTTLAPAGITCPVYGRTFRAHIGLTSHMRRHKTPVQSPQPPG
;
A
#
# COMPACT_ATOMS: atom_id res chain seq x y z
N MET A 1 -28.58 31.17 6.02
CA MET A 1 -27.11 31.25 6.15
C MET A 1 -26.43 29.87 6.02
N SER A 2 -26.92 28.97 5.15
CA SER A 2 -26.49 27.56 5.11
C SER A 2 -26.30 27.03 3.69
N GLU A 3 -25.61 27.79 2.84
CA GLU A 3 -25.34 27.37 1.43
C GLU A 3 -23.86 27.49 1.02
N LYS A 4 -22.98 27.92 1.93
CA LYS A 4 -21.55 28.12 1.60
C LYS A 4 -20.63 26.94 1.99
N ASN A 5 -21.15 25.88 2.60
CA ASN A 5 -20.30 24.79 3.13
C ASN A 5 -20.19 23.53 2.24
N THR A 6 -20.86 23.47 1.10
CA THR A 6 -20.74 22.36 0.13
C THR A 6 -19.76 22.65 -1.02
N LYS A 7 -19.41 23.93 -1.26
CA LYS A 7 -18.48 24.31 -2.34
C LYS A 7 -17.00 23.99 -2.06
N CYS A 8 -16.63 23.70 -0.80
CA CYS A 8 -15.26 23.35 -0.42
C CYS A 8 -14.99 21.83 -0.38
N GLN A 9 -15.93 20.99 -0.86
CA GLN A 9 -15.74 19.53 -0.93
C GLN A 9 -15.34 19.00 -2.32
N MET A 10 -15.39 19.82 -3.38
CA MET A 10 -15.06 19.37 -4.75
C MET A 10 -13.74 19.92 -5.31
N ALA A 11 -13.03 20.75 -4.56
CA ALA A 11 -11.77 21.38 -5.03
C ALA A 11 -10.53 20.55 -4.66
N ARG A 12 -10.48 19.28 -5.10
CA ARG A 12 -9.23 18.56 -5.42
C ARG A 12 -9.49 17.62 -6.58
N GLN A 13 -9.97 18.18 -7.68
CA GLN A 13 -9.76 17.60 -9.00
C GLN A 13 -8.25 17.58 -9.21
N ASN A 14 -7.63 16.49 -8.78
CA ASN A 14 -6.25 16.19 -9.05
C ASN A 14 -6.10 16.21 -10.57
N THR A 15 -5.42 17.23 -11.09
CA THR A 15 -4.65 17.15 -12.32
C THR A 15 -3.55 16.10 -12.12
N ARG A 16 -3.95 14.85 -12.03
CA ARG A 16 -3.03 13.71 -12.03
C ARG A 16 -2.95 13.28 -13.47
N VAL A 17 -1.79 13.55 -14.06
CA VAL A 17 -1.23 12.79 -15.17
C VAL A 17 -1.71 11.34 -15.03
N CYS A 18 -2.24 10.77 -16.11
CA CYS A 18 -2.84 9.42 -16.16
C CYS A 18 -1.79 8.32 -15.92
N LEU A 19 -1.12 8.36 -14.76
CA LEU A 19 -0.02 7.51 -14.38
C LEU A 19 -0.57 6.42 -13.48
N GLN A 20 -0.46 5.19 -13.96
CA GLN A 20 -0.78 4.01 -13.18
C GLN A 20 0.15 3.94 -11.97
N SER A 21 -0.38 3.56 -10.80
CA SER A 21 0.48 3.39 -9.63
C SER A 21 1.50 2.28 -9.87
N ILE A 22 2.65 2.35 -9.21
CA ILE A 22 3.72 1.34 -9.29
C ILE A 22 3.15 -0.07 -9.06
N HIS A 23 2.28 -0.22 -8.07
CA HIS A 23 1.68 -1.52 -7.77
C HIS A 23 0.78 -2.03 -8.90
N THR A 24 0.09 -1.16 -9.66
CA THR A 24 -0.66 -1.61 -10.87
C THR A 24 0.27 -2.05 -11.98
N ILE A 25 1.37 -1.32 -12.19
CA ILE A 25 2.37 -1.62 -13.22
C ILE A 25 2.99 -3.00 -12.95
N LEU A 26 3.39 -3.26 -11.70
CA LEU A 26 3.96 -4.55 -11.31
C LEU A 26 2.99 -5.70 -11.53
N MET A 27 1.73 -5.56 -11.12
CA MET A 27 0.72 -6.61 -11.32
C MET A 27 0.41 -6.83 -12.81
N GLN A 28 0.29 -5.78 -13.61
CA GLN A 28 0.10 -5.92 -15.06
C GLN A 28 1.25 -6.71 -15.70
N SER A 29 2.50 -6.40 -15.33
CA SER A 29 3.67 -7.10 -15.86
C SER A 29 3.65 -8.59 -15.47
N GLN A 30 3.29 -8.91 -14.24
CA GLN A 30 3.12 -10.29 -13.78
C GLN A 30 2.02 -11.03 -14.57
N LEU A 31 0.87 -10.41 -14.79
CA LEU A 31 -0.24 -11.01 -15.55
C LEU A 31 0.07 -11.15 -17.05
N ARG A 32 0.77 -10.18 -17.65
CA ARG A 32 1.25 -10.28 -19.03
C ARG A 32 2.23 -11.44 -19.21
N TRP A 33 3.18 -11.57 -18.27
CA TRP A 33 4.11 -12.69 -18.23
C TRP A 33 3.37 -14.02 -18.06
N ALA A 34 2.40 -14.09 -17.15
CA ALA A 34 1.61 -15.30 -16.91
C ALA A 34 0.88 -15.78 -18.16
N GLY A 35 0.17 -14.89 -18.85
CA GLY A 35 -0.49 -15.25 -20.09
C GLY A 35 0.50 -15.65 -21.19
N HIS A 36 1.70 -15.05 -21.21
CA HIS A 36 2.75 -15.48 -22.13
C HIS A 36 3.24 -16.89 -21.82
N VAL A 37 3.52 -17.20 -20.56
CA VAL A 37 3.96 -18.52 -20.11
C VAL A 37 2.89 -19.58 -20.36
N TYR A 38 1.61 -19.27 -20.15
CA TYR A 38 0.51 -20.19 -20.47
C TYR A 38 0.49 -20.57 -21.97
N ARG A 39 0.75 -19.60 -22.85
CA ARG A 39 0.80 -19.83 -24.31
C ARG A 39 2.10 -20.47 -24.80
N MET A 40 3.12 -20.63 -23.94
CA MET A 40 4.31 -21.41 -24.29
C MET A 40 3.98 -22.90 -24.35
N GLU A 41 4.85 -23.67 -25.01
CA GLU A 41 4.79 -25.12 -25.03
C GLU A 41 5.10 -25.71 -23.64
N ASP A 42 4.48 -26.86 -23.31
CA ASP A 42 4.55 -27.48 -21.98
C ASP A 42 5.93 -27.99 -21.59
N HIS A 43 6.80 -28.29 -22.56
CA HIS A 43 8.17 -28.73 -22.30
C HIS A 43 9.08 -27.60 -21.80
N ARG A 44 8.67 -26.33 -21.96
CA ARG A 44 9.47 -25.16 -21.60
C ARG A 44 9.57 -25.02 -20.09
N ILE A 45 10.80 -24.79 -19.60
CA ILE A 45 11.10 -24.66 -18.16
C ILE A 45 10.19 -23.64 -17.45
N PRO A 46 9.90 -22.43 -18.00
CA PRO A 46 9.03 -21.47 -17.31
C PRO A 46 7.61 -21.99 -17.06
N LYS A 47 7.03 -22.72 -18.03
CA LYS A 47 5.68 -23.28 -17.91
C LYS A 47 5.68 -24.45 -16.92
N ARG A 48 6.65 -25.36 -17.03
CA ARG A 48 6.84 -26.44 -16.05
C ARG A 48 7.03 -25.92 -14.64
N LEU A 49 7.78 -24.83 -14.45
CA LEU A 49 8.01 -24.22 -13.15
C LEU A 49 6.75 -23.53 -12.60
N LEU A 50 5.96 -22.89 -13.46
CA LEU A 50 4.71 -22.23 -13.06
C LEU A 50 3.67 -23.24 -12.54
N TYR A 51 3.55 -24.39 -13.20
CA TYR A 51 2.62 -25.47 -12.86
C TYR A 51 3.21 -26.52 -11.92
N GLY A 52 4.52 -26.50 -11.71
CA GLY A 52 5.23 -27.44 -10.85
C GLY A 52 4.74 -27.33 -9.40
N GLN A 53 4.31 -28.47 -8.85
CA GLN A 53 3.98 -28.62 -7.44
C GLN A 53 4.91 -29.65 -6.81
N LEU A 54 5.21 -29.48 -5.52
CA LEU A 54 5.92 -30.50 -4.76
C LEU A 54 4.99 -31.70 -4.62
N SER A 55 5.43 -32.88 -5.06
CA SER A 55 4.70 -34.15 -4.87
C SER A 55 4.57 -34.50 -3.39
N GLU A 56 5.62 -34.24 -2.62
CA GLU A 56 5.70 -34.55 -1.19
C GLU A 56 6.29 -33.37 -0.41
N GLY A 57 5.89 -33.26 0.87
CA GLY A 57 6.41 -32.27 1.80
C GLY A 57 5.42 -31.13 2.11
N LYS A 58 5.26 -30.86 3.41
CA LYS A 58 4.49 -29.73 3.93
C LYS A 58 5.42 -28.55 4.17
N ARG A 59 4.94 -27.34 3.91
CA ARG A 59 5.71 -26.13 4.22
C ARG A 59 5.57 -25.75 5.68
N SER A 60 6.65 -25.22 6.26
CA SER A 60 6.68 -24.69 7.62
C SER A 60 5.63 -23.59 7.78
N GLN A 61 4.91 -23.60 8.90
CA GLN A 61 4.00 -22.53 9.27
C GLN A 61 4.78 -21.25 9.62
N GLY A 62 4.30 -20.07 9.22
CA GLY A 62 4.90 -18.77 9.59
C GLY A 62 5.11 -17.80 8.42
N GLY A 63 6.06 -16.87 8.59
CA GLY A 63 6.38 -15.76 7.67
C GLY A 63 7.12 -16.14 6.39
N GLN A 64 6.79 -17.29 5.79
CA GLN A 64 7.42 -17.75 4.55
C GLN A 64 7.08 -16.83 3.37
N ARG A 65 8.03 -16.63 2.45
CA ARG A 65 7.78 -15.91 1.19
C ARG A 65 6.68 -16.60 0.39
N LYS A 66 5.72 -15.81 -0.12
CA LYS A 66 4.64 -16.27 -1.00
C LYS A 66 5.21 -16.93 -2.25
N ARG A 67 4.56 -17.98 -2.77
CA ARG A 67 4.90 -18.51 -4.10
C ARG A 67 4.57 -17.44 -5.15
N PHE A 68 5.22 -17.56 -6.30
CA PHE A 68 4.86 -16.76 -7.46
C PHE A 68 3.38 -16.94 -7.82
N ARG A 69 2.90 -18.20 -7.86
CA ARG A 69 1.48 -18.53 -8.11
C ARG A 69 0.52 -17.85 -7.13
N ASP A 70 0.87 -17.76 -5.84
CA ASP A 70 0.01 -17.09 -4.85
C ASP A 70 -0.09 -15.58 -5.10
N THR A 71 1.04 -14.98 -5.51
CA THR A 71 1.11 -13.56 -5.88
C THR A 71 0.33 -13.27 -7.16
N LEU A 72 0.40 -14.19 -8.12
CA LEU A 72 -0.36 -14.15 -9.37
C LEU A 72 -1.87 -14.26 -9.09
N ASN A 73 -2.29 -15.21 -8.24
CA ASN A 73 -3.69 -15.36 -7.84
C ASN A 73 -4.23 -14.11 -7.12
N ALA A 74 -3.41 -13.48 -6.26
CA ALA A 74 -3.78 -12.21 -5.63
C ALA A 74 -3.92 -11.08 -6.68
N SER A 75 -3.08 -11.10 -7.71
CA SER A 75 -3.13 -10.12 -8.79
C SER A 75 -4.35 -10.29 -9.68
N LEU A 76 -4.70 -11.52 -10.05
CA LEU A 76 -5.93 -11.87 -10.78
C LEU A 76 -7.18 -11.36 -10.05
N LYS A 77 -7.30 -11.70 -8.75
CA LYS A 77 -8.42 -11.25 -7.91
C LYS A 77 -8.54 -9.73 -7.84
N ALA A 78 -7.41 -9.03 -7.74
CA ALA A 78 -7.41 -7.58 -7.69
C ALA A 78 -7.76 -6.93 -9.03
N PHE A 79 -7.55 -7.63 -10.15
CA PHE A 79 -7.91 -7.23 -11.51
C PHE A 79 -9.33 -7.69 -11.91
N SER A 80 -10.07 -8.30 -10.99
CA SER A 80 -11.40 -8.89 -11.24
C SER A 80 -11.39 -9.99 -12.31
N ILE A 81 -10.27 -10.71 -12.43
CA ILE A 81 -10.15 -11.90 -13.28
C ILE A 81 -10.25 -13.13 -12.36
N ASP A 82 -11.07 -14.10 -12.73
CA ASP A 82 -11.25 -15.30 -11.92
C ASP A 82 -10.02 -16.23 -12.02
N PRO A 83 -9.43 -16.65 -10.89
CA PRO A 83 -8.29 -17.57 -10.90
C PRO A 83 -8.58 -18.99 -11.43
N GLY A 84 -9.84 -19.38 -11.61
CA GLY A 84 -10.22 -20.66 -12.20
C GLY A 84 -10.31 -20.61 -13.74
N THR A 85 -10.65 -19.47 -14.32
CA THR A 85 -10.92 -19.34 -15.77
C THR A 85 -9.88 -18.52 -16.55
N TRP A 86 -8.89 -17.93 -15.87
CA TRP A 86 -7.89 -17.06 -16.52
C TRP A 86 -7.06 -17.75 -17.61
N GLU A 87 -6.89 -19.08 -17.56
CA GLU A 87 -6.14 -19.85 -18.56
C GLU A 87 -6.86 -19.86 -19.92
N THR A 88 -8.16 -20.10 -19.90
CA THR A 88 -9.02 -20.02 -21.09
C THR A 88 -8.98 -18.61 -21.68
N GLU A 89 -9.07 -17.58 -20.83
CA GLU A 89 -8.99 -16.18 -21.26
C GLU A 89 -7.59 -15.80 -21.77
N ALA A 90 -6.55 -16.41 -21.22
CA ALA A 90 -5.16 -16.21 -21.63
C ALA A 90 -4.81 -16.89 -22.96
N HIS A 91 -5.63 -17.83 -23.45
CA HIS A 91 -5.39 -18.50 -24.73
C HIS A 91 -5.39 -17.48 -25.89
N ASP A 92 -6.40 -16.60 -25.95
CA ASP A 92 -6.39 -15.47 -26.88
C ASP A 92 -5.53 -14.31 -26.34
N ARG A 93 -4.45 -13.99 -27.06
CA ARG A 93 -3.56 -12.88 -26.70
C ARG A 93 -4.27 -11.53 -26.71
N ALA A 94 -5.19 -11.29 -27.63
CA ALA A 94 -5.87 -10.01 -27.76
C ALA A 94 -6.85 -9.79 -26.60
N SER A 95 -7.70 -10.78 -26.34
CA SER A 95 -8.61 -10.80 -25.19
C SER A 95 -7.84 -10.65 -23.87
N TRP A 96 -6.77 -11.42 -23.67
CA TRP A 96 -5.95 -11.32 -22.46
C TRP A 96 -5.38 -9.92 -22.23
N ARG A 97 -4.85 -9.27 -23.29
CA ARG A 97 -4.32 -7.92 -23.18
C ARG A 97 -5.41 -6.91 -22.81
N ARG A 98 -6.62 -7.06 -23.36
CA ARG A 98 -7.78 -6.21 -23.02
C ARG A 98 -8.20 -6.44 -21.57
N ALA A 99 -8.40 -7.69 -21.16
CA ALA A 99 -8.77 -8.07 -19.79
C ALA A 99 -7.79 -7.50 -18.75
N VAL A 100 -6.49 -7.67 -18.97
CA VAL A 100 -5.45 -7.12 -18.08
C VAL A 100 -5.46 -5.59 -18.06
N LYS A 101 -5.72 -4.91 -19.19
CA LYS A 101 -5.79 -3.45 -19.25
C LYS A 101 -7.01 -2.92 -18.49
N THR A 102 -8.18 -3.51 -18.73
CA THR A 102 -9.43 -3.16 -18.05
C THR A 102 -9.32 -3.44 -16.55
N GLY A 103 -8.84 -4.63 -16.17
CA GLY A 103 -8.63 -5.01 -14.78
C GLY A 103 -7.66 -4.08 -14.04
N ALA A 104 -6.65 -3.55 -14.74
CA ALA A 104 -5.74 -2.57 -14.13
C ALA A 104 -6.39 -1.23 -13.83
N GLN A 105 -7.31 -0.78 -14.70
CA GLN A 105 -8.07 0.44 -14.47
C GLN A 105 -8.97 0.26 -13.24
N VAL A 106 -9.73 -0.83 -13.18
CA VAL A 106 -10.57 -1.19 -12.03
C VAL A 106 -9.76 -1.31 -10.73
N ALA A 107 -8.61 -1.98 -10.77
CA ALA A 107 -7.71 -2.11 -9.63
C ALA A 107 -7.11 -0.75 -9.20
N GLY A 108 -6.87 0.14 -10.15
CA GLY A 108 -6.44 1.53 -9.92
C GLY A 108 -7.51 2.32 -9.17
N GLU A 109 -8.73 2.33 -9.70
CA GLU A 109 -9.89 3.02 -9.13
C GLU A 109 -10.22 2.51 -7.73
N LYS A 110 -10.32 1.18 -7.56
CA LYS A 110 -10.58 0.54 -6.27
C LYS A 110 -9.58 0.97 -5.20
N ARG A 111 -8.29 1.07 -5.54
CA ARG A 111 -7.26 1.52 -4.58
C ARG A 111 -7.38 3.00 -4.24
N THR A 112 -7.72 3.84 -5.21
CA THR A 112 -7.97 5.26 -4.97
C THR A 112 -9.15 5.43 -4.02
N MET A 113 -10.25 4.74 -4.27
CA MET A 113 -11.43 4.75 -3.39
C MET A 113 -11.08 4.27 -1.97
N LEU A 114 -10.41 3.14 -1.82
CA LEU A 114 -10.00 2.62 -0.50
C LEU A 114 -9.03 3.58 0.23
N ALA A 115 -8.15 4.27 -0.49
CA ALA A 115 -7.24 5.26 0.10
C ALA A 115 -7.99 6.51 0.57
N GLU A 116 -9.01 6.94 -0.17
CA GLU A 116 -9.88 8.06 0.17
C GLU A 116 -10.76 7.72 1.36
N GLU A 117 -11.37 6.54 1.40
CA GLU A 117 -12.15 6.05 2.53
C GLU A 117 -11.30 6.02 3.81
N LYS A 118 -10.08 5.46 3.73
CA LYS A 118 -9.14 5.47 4.86
C LYS A 118 -8.78 6.89 5.30
N ARG A 119 -8.62 7.81 4.36
CA ARG A 119 -8.35 9.24 4.65
C ARG A 119 -9.55 9.90 5.33
N GLN A 120 -10.77 9.62 4.89
CA GLN A 120 -12.00 10.10 5.51
C GLN A 120 -12.15 9.57 6.93
N LYS A 121 -11.97 8.26 7.15
CA LYS A 121 -11.97 7.65 8.49
C LYS A 121 -10.95 8.31 9.44
N ARG A 122 -9.75 8.64 8.95
CA ARG A 122 -8.74 9.37 9.73
C ARG A 122 -9.16 10.80 10.08
N LYS A 123 -9.84 11.51 9.17
CA LYS A 123 -10.36 12.87 9.41
C LYS A 123 -11.56 12.88 10.36
N ALA A 124 -12.43 11.87 10.26
CA ALA A 124 -13.61 11.73 11.11
C ALA A 124 -13.27 11.20 12.50
N ARG A 125 -12.09 10.60 12.70
CA ARG A 125 -11.63 10.15 14.01
C ARG A 125 -11.61 11.35 14.97
N PRO A 126 -12.40 11.33 16.05
CA PRO A 126 -12.41 12.41 17.03
C PRO A 126 -10.99 12.59 17.55
N THR A 127 -10.50 13.83 17.54
CA THR A 127 -9.26 14.13 18.23
C THR A 127 -9.54 14.02 19.71
N THR A 128 -9.00 13.00 20.37
CA THR A 128 -8.93 12.97 21.82
C THR A 128 -8.19 14.24 22.23
N LEU A 129 -8.92 15.21 22.80
CA LEU A 129 -8.32 16.36 23.47
C LEU A 129 -7.47 15.78 24.60
N ALA A 130 -6.18 15.57 24.36
CA ALA A 130 -5.26 15.17 25.40
C ALA A 130 -5.27 16.29 26.47
N PRO A 131 -5.32 15.93 27.77
CA PRO A 131 -5.37 16.89 28.85
C PRO A 131 -4.11 17.77 28.85
N ALA A 132 -4.23 18.95 29.48
CA ALA A 132 -3.21 19.97 29.75
C ALA A 132 -1.85 19.76 29.06
N GLY A 133 -1.51 20.65 28.12
CA GLY A 133 -0.30 20.53 27.32
C GLY A 133 0.97 20.31 28.15
N ILE A 134 1.87 19.48 27.63
CA ILE A 134 3.10 19.05 28.30
C ILE A 134 4.10 20.21 28.26
N THR A 135 4.54 20.69 29.41
CA THR A 135 5.46 21.82 29.51
C THR A 135 6.92 21.40 29.49
N CYS A 136 7.77 22.25 28.92
CA CYS A 136 9.21 22.10 29.01
C CYS A 136 9.70 22.51 30.41
N PRO A 137 10.51 21.68 31.10
CA PRO A 137 10.97 21.97 32.45
C PRO A 137 11.99 23.13 32.53
N VAL A 138 12.62 23.52 31.41
CA VAL A 138 13.69 24.54 31.40
C VAL A 138 13.19 25.91 30.92
N TYR A 139 12.28 25.95 29.94
CA TYR A 139 11.76 27.21 29.36
C TYR A 139 10.25 27.38 29.51
N GLY A 140 9.56 26.46 30.19
CA GLY A 140 8.10 26.55 30.43
C GLY A 140 7.21 26.41 29.19
N ARG A 141 7.78 26.20 27.99
CA ARG A 141 7.04 26.14 26.73
C ARG A 141 6.10 24.93 26.68
N THR A 142 4.84 25.15 26.33
CA THR A 142 3.79 24.10 26.30
C THR A 142 3.71 23.40 24.94
N PHE A 143 3.63 22.08 24.94
CA PHE A 143 3.54 21.22 23.76
C PHE A 143 2.26 20.39 23.78
N ARG A 144 1.67 20.17 22.61
CA ARG A 144 0.45 19.34 22.45
C ARG A 144 0.73 17.84 22.35
N ALA A 145 2.00 17.45 22.20
CA ALA A 145 2.41 16.05 22.08
C ALA A 145 3.84 15.85 22.58
N HIS A 146 4.11 14.69 23.19
CA HIS A 146 5.42 14.36 23.74
C HIS A 146 6.52 14.38 22.68
N ILE A 147 6.22 13.97 21.44
CA ILE A 147 7.18 14.02 20.31
C ILE A 147 7.68 15.45 20.06
N GLY A 148 6.80 16.45 20.16
CA GLY A 148 7.15 17.86 20.01
C GLY A 148 8.07 18.34 21.13
N LEU A 149 7.79 17.96 22.37
CA LEU A 149 8.66 18.23 23.52
C LEU A 149 10.02 17.54 23.35
N THR A 150 10.07 16.27 22.97
CA THR A 150 11.34 15.54 22.77
C THR A 150 12.19 16.18 21.69
N SER A 151 11.59 16.65 20.58
CA SER A 151 12.31 17.38 19.54
C SER A 151 12.84 18.74 20.05
N HIS A 152 12.04 19.45 20.85
CA HIS A 152 12.45 20.71 21.50
C HIS A 152 13.60 20.49 22.50
N MET A 153 13.53 19.44 23.31
CA MET A 153 14.53 19.08 24.33
C MET A 153 15.94 18.91 23.73
N ARG A 154 16.05 18.45 22.47
CA ARG A 154 17.35 18.33 21.76
C ARG A 154 18.04 19.67 21.51
N ARG A 155 17.30 20.78 21.55
CA ARG A 155 17.86 22.15 21.41
C ARG A 155 18.26 22.76 22.75
N HIS A 156 17.94 22.12 23.87
CA HIS A 156 18.50 22.52 25.14
C HIS A 156 19.97 22.14 25.11
N LYS A 157 20.84 23.12 25.31
CA LYS A 157 22.20 22.82 25.75
C LYS A 157 22.04 22.24 27.16
N THR A 158 22.41 20.97 27.36
CA THR A 158 22.49 20.40 28.71
C THR A 158 23.36 21.34 29.54
N PRO A 159 22.88 21.88 30.67
CA PRO A 159 23.77 22.56 31.59
C PRO A 159 24.82 21.52 31.99
N VAL A 160 26.08 21.79 31.65
CA VAL A 160 27.21 21.02 32.15
C VAL A 160 27.12 21.10 33.68
N GLN A 161 26.94 19.97 34.34
CA GLN A 161 27.12 19.92 35.80
C GLN A 161 28.59 20.25 36.06
N SER A 162 28.82 21.42 36.65
CA SER A 162 30.15 21.78 37.14
C SER A 162 30.55 20.80 38.25
N PRO A 163 31.78 20.23 38.23
CA PRO A 163 32.21 19.32 39.28
C PRO A 163 32.23 20.08 40.61
N GLN A 164 31.61 19.51 41.64
CA GLN A 164 31.71 20.03 43.00
C GLN A 164 33.15 19.83 43.50
N PRO A 165 33.79 20.83 44.13
CA PRO A 165 35.12 20.66 44.69
C PRO A 165 35.05 19.74 45.93
N PRO A 166 36.06 18.87 46.14
CA PRO A 166 36.15 18.11 47.37
C PRO A 166 36.44 19.04 48.55
N GLY A 167 35.82 18.73 49.69
CA GLY A 167 35.96 19.47 50.96
C GLY A 167 37.32 19.30 51.62
#